data_AF-K6ZTC3-F1
#
_entry.id   AF-K6ZTC3-F1
#
_cell.length_a   1.000
_cell.length_b   1.000
_cell.length_c   1.000
_cell.angle_alpha   90.00
_cell.angle_beta   90.00
_cell.angle_gamma   90.00
#
_symmetry.space_group_name_H-M   'P 1'
#
loop_
_entity.id
_entity.type
_entity.pdbx_description
1 polymer ?
#
loop_
_entity_poly.entity_id
_entity_poly.type
_entity_poly.pdbx_seq_one_letter_code
_entity_poly.pdbx_strand_id
1 'polypeptide(L)'
;MGGVIPYDLEAIALPSENHTRVLFNTKVVGLTESRIQSYWAQMRFTGRKRAPKEVDSENLVLEYLKNNEGSVGYLPAGIAIPKGLTVIYAAP
;
A
#
# COMPACT_ATOMS: atom_id res chain seq x y z
N MET A 1 -6.00 23.65 9.92
CA MET A 1 -4.62 23.41 10.41
C MET A 1 -4.43 21.90 10.48
N GLY A 2 -3.95 21.28 9.39
CA GLY A 2 -3.82 19.82 9.32
C GLY A 2 -2.67 19.37 10.20
N GLY A 3 -2.97 18.60 11.25
CA GLY A 3 -1.98 18.04 12.15
C GLY A 3 -0.98 17.20 11.37
N VAL A 4 0.30 17.53 11.53
CA VAL A 4 1.41 16.64 11.17
C VAL A 4 1.15 15.32 11.86
N ILE A 5 0.85 14.28 11.09
CA ILE A 5 0.77 12.92 11.61
C ILE A 5 2.20 12.58 12.06
N PRO A 6 2.45 12.31 13.34
CA PRO A 6 3.81 12.12 13.86
C PRO A 6 4.47 10.81 13.40
N TYR A 7 3.74 10.00 12.64
CA TYR A 7 4.19 8.70 12.16
C TYR A 7 4.59 8.82 10.69
N ASP A 8 5.87 8.58 10.41
CA ASP A 8 6.37 8.40 9.05
C ASP A 8 6.01 6.98 8.61
N LEU A 9 4.86 6.84 7.95
CA LEU A 9 4.37 5.55 7.51
C LEU A 9 4.86 5.24 6.10
N GLU A 10 5.46 4.07 5.93
CA GLU A 10 5.94 3.59 4.63
C GLU A 10 4.93 2.66 3.97
N ALA A 11 4.36 3.09 2.85
CA ALA A 11 3.47 2.23 2.08
C ALA A 11 4.26 1.26 1.19
N ILE A 12 3.84 0.00 1.19
CA ILE A 12 4.25 -1.03 0.23
C ILE A 12 3.07 -1.50 -0.61
N ALA A 13 3.30 -1.71 -1.90
CA ALA A 13 2.31 -2.11 -2.88
C ALA A 13 2.78 -3.32 -3.71
N LEU A 14 1.82 -4.04 -4.27
CA LEU A 14 2.04 -5.05 -5.30
C LEU A 14 2.14 -4.37 -6.69
N PRO A 15 2.62 -5.04 -7.75
CA PRO A 15 2.73 -4.44 -9.09
C PRO A 15 1.36 -4.11 -9.68
N SER A 16 1.29 -3.16 -10.62
CA SER A 16 0.03 -2.69 -11.23
C SER A 16 -0.81 -3.80 -11.88
N GLU A 17 -0.18 -4.88 -12.30
CA GLU A 17 -0.81 -6.03 -12.96
C GLU A 17 -1.40 -7.02 -11.96
N ASN A 18 -1.06 -6.89 -10.66
CA ASN A 18 -1.55 -7.79 -9.62
C ASN A 18 -3.03 -7.50 -9.32
N HIS A 19 -3.85 -8.55 -9.37
CA HIS A 19 -5.30 -8.45 -9.17
C HIS A 19 -5.67 -7.89 -7.78
N THR A 20 -4.92 -8.24 -6.74
CA THR A 20 -5.10 -7.74 -5.37
C THR A 20 -4.95 -6.22 -5.32
N ARG A 21 -3.96 -5.66 -6.04
CA ARG A 21 -3.78 -4.20 -6.14
C ARG A 21 -4.98 -3.54 -6.79
N VAL A 22 -5.44 -4.09 -7.92
CA VAL A 22 -6.58 -3.52 -8.64
C VAL A 22 -7.84 -3.52 -7.77
N LEU A 23 -8.10 -4.62 -7.06
CA LEU A 23 -9.20 -4.72 -6.10
C LEU A 23 -9.06 -3.73 -4.95
N PHE A 24 -7.88 -3.65 -4.33
CA PHE A 24 -7.61 -2.69 -3.25
C PHE A 24 -7.82 -1.25 -3.71
N ASN A 25 -7.25 -0.86 -4.84
CA ASN A 25 -7.35 0.48 -5.38
C ASN A 25 -8.81 0.85 -5.69
N THR A 26 -9.57 -0.07 -6.27
CA THR A 26 -10.97 0.20 -6.63
C THR A 26 -11.94 0.16 -5.45
N LYS A 27 -11.75 -0.76 -4.50
CA LYS A 27 -12.67 -0.97 -3.37
C LYS A 27 -12.33 -0.17 -2.12
N VAL A 28 -11.05 0.08 -1.86
CA VAL A 28 -10.58 0.76 -0.64
C VAL A 28 -10.17 2.20 -0.94
N VAL A 29 -9.37 2.42 -1.99
CA VAL A 29 -8.91 3.78 -2.36
C VAL A 29 -9.98 4.53 -3.17
N GLY A 30 -10.83 3.80 -3.90
CA GLY A 30 -11.86 4.37 -4.78
C GLY A 30 -11.29 4.95 -6.09
N LEU A 31 -10.10 4.54 -6.49
CA LEU A 31 -9.41 5.00 -7.70
C LEU A 31 -9.08 3.83 -8.62
N THR A 32 -9.17 4.06 -9.94
CA THR A 32 -8.67 3.11 -10.93
C THR A 32 -7.15 3.13 -10.96
N GLU A 33 -6.52 2.06 -11.45
CA GLU A 33 -5.05 1.99 -11.57
C GLU A 33 -4.50 3.16 -12.41
N SER A 34 -5.16 3.51 -13.52
CA SER A 34 -4.78 4.67 -14.33
C SER A 34 -4.76 5.97 -13.54
N ARG A 35 -5.74 6.20 -12.64
CA ARG A 35 -5.80 7.40 -11.79
C ARG A 35 -4.73 7.39 -10.71
N ILE A 36 -4.42 6.23 -10.12
CA ILE A 36 -3.31 6.06 -9.17
C ILE A 36 -1.97 6.41 -9.85
N GLN A 37 -1.75 5.89 -11.06
CA GLN A 37 -0.52 6.16 -11.83
C GLN A 37 -0.40 7.65 -12.20
N SER A 38 -1.48 8.28 -12.69
CA SER A 38 -1.50 9.72 -12.97
C SER A 38 -1.22 10.55 -11.72
N TYR A 39 -1.80 10.18 -10.58
CA TYR A 39 -1.54 10.84 -9.31
C TYR A 39 -0.05 10.78 -8.94
N TRP A 40 0.57 9.61 -9.01
CA TRP A 40 1.99 9.47 -8.69
C TRP A 40 2.92 10.13 -9.69
N ALA A 41 2.56 10.17 -10.97
CA ALA A 41 3.28 10.95 -11.97
C ALA A 41 3.27 12.45 -11.59
N GLN A 42 2.10 13.01 -11.25
CA GLN A 42 1.98 14.41 -10.81
C GLN A 42 2.77 14.68 -9.53
N MET A 43 2.70 13.78 -8.55
CA MET A 43 3.46 13.93 -7.29
C MET A 43 4.97 13.89 -7.51
N ARG A 44 5.45 13.02 -8.42
CA ARG A 44 6.86 12.95 -8.82
C ARG A 44 7.32 14.26 -9.46
N PHE A 45 6.54 14.82 -10.38
CA PHE A 45 6.89 16.09 -11.05
C PHE A 45 6.88 17.29 -10.11
N THR A 46 6.01 17.30 -9.10
CA THR A 46 5.94 18.39 -8.11
C THR A 46 6.96 18.25 -6.98
N GLY A 47 7.67 17.12 -6.88
CA GLY A 47 8.65 16.84 -5.83
C GLY A 47 8.05 16.65 -4.43
N ARG A 48 6.72 16.56 -4.30
CA ARG A 48 6.02 16.56 -3.00
C ARG A 48 6.07 15.21 -2.28
N LYS A 49 5.87 14.11 -3.01
CA LYS A 49 5.91 12.73 -2.48
C LYS A 49 6.33 11.74 -3.56
N ARG A 50 6.76 10.56 -3.13
CA ARG A 50 7.10 9.42 -3.99
C ARG A 50 6.02 8.34 -3.91
N ALA A 51 5.92 7.57 -4.98
CA ALA A 51 5.05 6.39 -5.00
C ALA A 51 5.49 5.38 -3.92
N PRO A 52 4.57 4.51 -3.46
CA PRO A 52 4.89 3.41 -2.56
C PRO A 52 5.97 2.52 -3.16
N LYS A 53 6.71 1.82 -2.30
CA LYS A 53 7.62 0.78 -2.74
C LYS A 53 6.80 -0.35 -3.36
N GLU A 54 7.23 -0.87 -4.50
CA GLU A 54 6.60 -2.02 -5.15
C GLU A 54 7.42 -3.28 -4.91
N VAL A 55 6.75 -4.40 -4.65
CA VAL A 55 7.35 -5.74 -4.55
C VAL A 55 6.50 -6.77 -5.29
N ASP A 56 7.14 -7.81 -5.82
CA ASP A 56 6.53 -8.69 -6.82
C ASP A 56 5.53 -9.71 -6.27
N SER A 57 5.41 -9.88 -4.94
CA SER A 57 4.51 -10.88 -4.36
C SER A 57 4.02 -10.54 -2.96
N GLU A 58 2.91 -11.16 -2.58
CA GLU A 58 2.30 -11.07 -1.25
C GLU A 58 3.24 -11.55 -0.13
N ASN A 59 4.08 -12.54 -0.42
CA ASN A 59 5.09 -13.02 0.53
C ASN A 59 6.16 -11.95 0.80
N LEU A 60 6.59 -11.23 -0.24
CA LEU A 60 7.52 -10.11 -0.10
C LEU A 60 6.88 -8.93 0.64
N VAL A 61 5.58 -8.69 0.46
CA VAL A 61 4.84 -7.72 1.29
C VAL A 61 4.90 -8.14 2.75
N LEU A 62 4.56 -9.39 3.09
CA LEU A 62 4.61 -9.88 4.47
C LEU A 62 6.02 -9.77 5.08
N GLU A 63 7.05 -10.15 4.32
CA GLU A 63 8.44 -10.02 4.76
C GLU A 63 8.82 -8.57 5.02
N TYR A 64 8.45 -7.65 4.11
CA TYR A 64 8.70 -6.24 4.30
C TYR A 64 8.00 -5.69 5.55
N LEU A 65 6.73 -6.02 5.74
CA LEU A 65 5.96 -5.55 6.89
C LEU A 65 6.57 -6.02 8.22
N LYS A 66 7.11 -7.23 8.27
CA LYS A 66 7.77 -7.76 9.47
C LYS A 66 9.11 -7.09 9.76
N ASN A 67 9.85 -6.71 8.73
CA ASN A 67 11.21 -6.21 8.85
C ASN A 67 11.29 -4.67 8.92
N ASN A 68 10.19 -3.96 8.63
CA ASN A 68 10.14 -2.50 8.58
C ASN A 68 8.99 -2.00 9.45
N GLU A 69 9.30 -1.58 10.69
CA GLU A 69 8.32 -0.94 11.56
C GLU A 69 7.78 0.35 10.93
N GLY A 70 6.50 0.65 11.16
CA GLY A 70 5.83 1.80 10.53
C GLY A 70 5.45 1.57 9.07
N SER A 71 5.65 0.38 8.51
CA SER A 71 5.19 0.07 7.16
C SER A 71 3.74 -0.43 7.12
N VAL A 72 3.06 -0.18 6.01
CA VAL A 72 1.67 -0.59 5.77
C VAL A 72 1.51 -1.13 4.35
N GLY A 73 0.75 -2.21 4.22
CA GLY A 73 0.48 -2.86 2.95
C GLY A 73 -0.92 -3.48 2.96
N TYR A 74 -1.25 -4.17 1.88
CA TYR A 74 -2.51 -4.87 1.71
C TYR A 74 -2.26 -6.27 1.15
N LEU A 75 -3.14 -7.21 1.50
CA LEU A 75 -3.05 -8.61 1.14
C LEU A 75 -4.46 -9.16 0.86
N PRO A 76 -4.61 -10.22 0.05
CA PRO A 76 -5.86 -10.97 -0.04
C PRO A 76 -6.28 -11.52 1.34
N ALA A 77 -7.59 -11.54 1.61
CA ALA A 77 -8.14 -11.99 2.89
C ALA A 77 -7.82 -13.46 3.23
N GLY A 78 -7.54 -14.30 2.23
CA GLY A 78 -7.21 -15.72 2.41
C GLY A 78 -5.79 -16.00 2.90
N ILE A 79 -4.95 -14.97 3.06
CA ILE A 79 -3.56 -15.15 3.49
C ILE A 79 -3.46 -15.15 5.02
N ALA A 80 -2.77 -16.16 5.56
CA ALA A 80 -2.48 -16.23 6.99
C ALA A 80 -1.54 -15.10 7.40
N ILE A 81 -1.98 -14.27 8.35
CA ILE A 81 -1.17 -13.15 8.86
C ILE A 81 -0.29 -13.67 10.01
N PRO A 82 1.04 -13.52 9.91
CA PRO A 82 1.96 -13.94 10.97
C PRO A 82 1.79 -13.09 12.23
N LYS A 83 2.14 -13.68 13.38
CA LYS A 83 2.21 -12.94 14.66
C LYS A 83 3.18 -11.76 14.53
N GLY A 84 2.82 -10.62 15.12
CA GLY A 84 3.59 -9.38 15.05
C GLY A 84 3.08 -8.37 14.01
N LEU A 85 2.16 -8.78 13.13
CA LEU A 85 1.42 -7.86 12.27
C LEU A 85 0.01 -7.64 12.80
N THR A 86 -0.54 -6.46 12.53
CA THR A 86 -1.90 -6.08 12.93
C THR A 86 -2.74 -5.80 11.70
N VAL A 87 -3.91 -6.42 11.62
CA VAL A 87 -4.91 -6.11 10.59
C VAL A 87 -5.72 -4.90 11.04
N ILE A 88 -5.57 -3.78 10.33
CA ILE A 88 -6.27 -2.53 10.65
C ILE A 88 -7.58 -2.35 9.87
N TYR A 89 -7.73 -3.07 8.76
CA TYR A 89 -8.91 -3.02 7.91
C TYR A 89 -9.08 -4.35 7.19
N ALA A 90 -10.33 -4.83 7.12
CA ALA A 90 -10.74 -5.96 6.31
C ALA A 90 -11.97 -5.53 5.49
N ALA A 91 -11.88 -5.65 4.17
CA ALA A 91 -13.04 -5.39 3.32
C ALA A 91 -14.12 -6.47 3.55
N PRO A 92 -15.41 -6.10 3.57
CA PRO A 92 -16.51 -7.04 3.71
C PRO A 92 -16.62 -8.00 2.51
#